data_AF-A0A8G1J0X1-F1
#
_entry.id   AF-A0A8G1J0X1-F1
#
_cell.length_a   1.000
_cell.length_b   1.000
_cell.length_c   1.000
_cell.angle_alpha   90.00
_cell.angle_beta   90.00
_cell.angle_gamma   90.00
#
_symmetry.space_group_name_H-M   'P 1'
#
loop_
_entity.id
_entity.type
_entity.pdbx_description
1 polymer ?
#
loop_
_entity_poly.entity_id
_entity_poly.type
_entity_poly.pdbx_seq_one_letter_code
_entity_poly.pdbx_strand_id
1 'polypeptide(L)'
;MTAARIDPEAAAARLTEATGRPLEPDAAFAVYRLGRSAFQAAVVRRFGHAHVIVAERSAAIGGAEFDGLLLAYLSGRHPDAGVRLWARIDDPADPADRKLRELLLQKITQAREALSDRDFTVMTLPAADVKLPLTREELESRIEELVEGTASLLEEALGEAMVAPGALAGVLMAGGAARTPLVAATLRRRLGVEPVTAAAGGVLAVEQPPAETRELDMVEEEPAARRRGGRRALAVVAALAVVVAAGAAFGTRWGDEEASQGGVGGAESAPAAAVEPEPTTATASPSTSPSEPSEGPETAASPSPAPADDEPEEPSRDEVTEEAERPTSERPATGAVPDLIGLSTADARRAVEEAGFADVEETGKWRSALDFTYDDCEVIEQDPAAGTTRPLSETVAVTFSYNGDASECEE
;
A
#
# COMPACT_ATOMS: atom_id res chain seq x y z
N MET A 1 18.56 -0.08 -3.31
CA MET A 1 18.24 0.44 -4.66
C MET A 1 17.61 1.80 -4.47
N THR A 2 18.22 2.87 -4.98
CA THR A 2 17.65 4.22 -4.93
C THR A 2 16.41 4.25 -5.81
N ALA A 3 15.24 4.54 -5.25
CA ALA A 3 14.03 4.70 -6.05
C ALA A 3 14.19 5.93 -6.95
N ALA A 4 13.98 5.78 -8.25
CA ALA A 4 14.04 6.88 -9.20
C ALA A 4 13.10 8.02 -8.75
N ARG A 5 13.63 9.24 -8.67
CA ARG A 5 12.89 10.44 -8.23
C ARG A 5 12.18 11.12 -9.40
N ILE A 6 11.14 11.85 -9.07
CA ILE A 6 10.41 12.72 -10.02
C ILE A 6 11.35 13.84 -10.45
N ASP A 7 11.45 14.05 -11.77
CA ASP A 7 12.07 15.24 -12.36
C ASP A 7 10.98 16.25 -12.67
N PRO A 8 10.97 17.42 -12.01
CA PRO A 8 9.91 18.42 -12.18
C PRO A 8 9.90 19.05 -13.58
N GLU A 9 11.05 19.18 -14.24
CA GLU A 9 11.14 19.72 -15.60
C GLU A 9 10.59 18.71 -16.62
N ALA A 10 11.00 17.44 -16.49
CA ALA A 10 10.49 16.37 -17.33
C ALA A 10 8.97 16.18 -17.13
N ALA A 11 8.50 16.23 -15.88
CA ALA A 11 7.07 16.16 -15.56
C ALA A 11 6.28 17.31 -16.19
N ALA A 12 6.77 18.55 -16.09
CA ALA A 12 6.14 19.72 -16.70
C ALA A 12 6.04 19.60 -18.22
N ALA A 13 7.11 19.12 -18.87
CA ALA A 13 7.12 18.88 -20.31
C ALA A 13 6.07 17.83 -20.72
N ARG A 14 5.95 16.72 -19.96
CA ARG A 14 4.95 15.67 -20.22
C ARG A 14 3.52 16.12 -20.00
N LEU A 15 3.28 16.92 -18.97
CA LEU A 15 1.95 17.50 -18.75
C LEU A 15 1.57 18.46 -19.88
N THR A 16 2.52 19.29 -20.33
CA THR A 16 2.32 20.20 -21.48
C THR A 16 2.04 19.42 -22.77
N GLU A 17 2.80 18.35 -23.03
CA GLU A 17 2.59 17.46 -24.18
C GLU A 17 1.21 16.81 -24.15
N ALA A 18 0.79 16.28 -22.99
CA ALA A 18 -0.49 15.58 -22.83
C ALA A 18 -1.70 16.53 -22.91
N THR A 19 -1.58 17.75 -22.38
CA THR A 19 -2.68 18.72 -22.36
C THR A 19 -2.73 19.62 -23.59
N GLY A 20 -1.62 19.70 -24.35
CA GLY A 20 -1.45 20.64 -25.46
C GLY A 20 -1.43 22.11 -25.03
N ARG A 21 -1.23 22.40 -23.74
CA ARG A 21 -1.26 23.76 -23.18
C ARG A 21 0.00 24.03 -22.38
N PRO A 22 0.70 25.16 -22.62
CA PRO A 22 1.82 25.56 -21.78
C PRO A 22 1.31 25.86 -20.35
N LEU A 23 2.14 25.57 -19.36
CA LEU A 23 1.86 25.95 -17.98
C LEU A 23 1.99 27.46 -17.82
N GLU A 24 1.00 28.11 -17.23
CA GLU A 24 1.06 29.55 -16.92
C GLU A 24 2.13 29.85 -15.85
N PRO A 25 2.63 31.10 -15.75
CA PRO A 25 3.45 31.53 -14.62
C PRO A 25 2.74 31.23 -13.29
N ASP A 26 3.50 30.78 -12.28
CA ASP A 26 3.01 30.38 -10.95
C ASP A 26 2.02 29.22 -10.93
N ALA A 27 1.75 28.58 -12.08
CA ALA A 27 0.89 27.40 -12.15
C ALA A 27 1.45 26.25 -11.31
N ALA A 28 0.56 25.57 -10.60
CA ALA A 28 0.85 24.36 -9.85
C ALA A 28 0.22 23.15 -10.55
N PHE A 29 0.91 22.02 -10.56
CA PHE A 29 0.38 20.75 -11.03
C PHE A 29 0.84 19.61 -10.12
N ALA A 30 0.09 18.51 -10.14
CA ALA A 30 0.40 17.32 -9.37
C ALA A 30 1.04 16.25 -10.26
N VAL A 31 1.96 15.49 -9.70
CA VAL A 31 2.54 14.27 -10.29
C VAL A 31 2.19 13.11 -9.39
N TYR A 32 1.47 12.12 -9.95
CA TYR A 32 1.12 10.87 -9.31
C TYR A 32 1.91 9.75 -9.97
N ARG A 33 2.97 9.26 -9.32
CA ARG A 33 3.85 8.23 -9.87
C ARG A 33 3.68 6.90 -9.16
N LEU A 34 3.02 5.93 -9.79
CA LEU A 34 2.87 4.57 -9.26
C LEU A 34 3.68 3.57 -10.10
N GLY A 35 4.84 3.19 -9.57
CA GLY A 35 5.79 2.28 -10.20
C GLY A 35 5.55 0.81 -9.84
N ARG A 36 6.57 -0.03 -10.08
CA ARG A 36 6.52 -1.44 -9.69
C ARG A 36 6.59 -1.63 -8.18
N SER A 37 7.39 -0.85 -7.47
CA SER A 37 7.70 -1.09 -6.04
C SER A 37 7.57 0.15 -5.16
N ALA A 38 7.16 1.27 -5.74
CA ALA A 38 7.10 2.54 -5.02
C ALA A 38 6.16 3.53 -5.67
N PHE A 39 5.48 4.26 -4.80
CA PHE A 39 4.62 5.38 -5.08
C PHE A 39 5.34 6.68 -4.72
N GLN A 40 5.20 7.70 -5.56
CA GLN A 40 5.62 9.07 -5.27
C GLN A 40 4.51 10.03 -5.70
N ALA A 41 4.14 10.95 -4.83
CA ALA A 41 3.30 12.10 -5.12
C ALA A 41 4.15 13.37 -5.01
N ALA A 42 4.05 14.27 -5.97
CA ALA A 42 4.70 15.56 -5.90
C ALA A 42 3.77 16.67 -6.37
N VAL A 43 3.81 17.82 -5.70
CA VAL A 43 3.21 19.06 -6.18
C VAL A 43 4.33 19.92 -6.73
N VAL A 44 4.24 20.27 -8.00
CA VAL A 44 5.25 21.06 -8.70
C VAL A 44 4.67 22.43 -9.00
N ARG A 45 5.44 23.48 -8.75
CA ARG A 45 5.08 24.86 -9.11
C ARG A 45 6.10 25.45 -10.06
N ARG A 46 5.62 26.19 -11.04
CA ARG A 46 6.46 26.95 -11.96
C ARG A 46 6.88 28.28 -11.32
N PHE A 47 8.17 28.48 -11.12
CA PHE A 47 8.75 29.75 -10.68
C PHE A 47 9.61 30.35 -11.80
N GLY A 48 9.05 31.29 -12.55
CA GLY A 48 9.69 31.87 -13.73
C GLY A 48 9.90 30.83 -14.84
N HIS A 49 11.15 30.40 -15.04
CA HIS A 49 11.51 29.36 -16.02
C HIS A 49 11.74 27.98 -15.40
N ALA A 50 11.79 27.88 -14.07
CA ALA A 50 12.08 26.64 -13.37
C ALA A 50 10.82 25.98 -12.84
N HIS A 51 10.83 24.66 -12.75
CA HIS A 51 9.81 23.86 -12.09
C HIS A 51 10.38 23.30 -10.77
N VAL A 52 9.70 23.57 -9.66
CA VAL A 52 10.18 23.21 -8.31
C VAL A 52 9.13 22.36 -7.62
N ILE A 53 9.56 21.23 -7.05
CA ILE A 53 8.73 20.42 -6.15
C ILE A 53 8.55 21.21 -4.85
N VAL A 54 7.30 21.55 -4.53
CA VAL A 54 6.95 22.32 -3.32
C VAL A 54 6.42 21.44 -2.18
N ALA A 55 6.00 20.22 -2.49
CA ALA A 55 5.63 19.19 -1.52
C ALA A 55 5.79 17.79 -2.16
N GLU A 56 6.19 16.80 -1.37
CA GLU A 56 6.40 15.42 -1.82
C GLU A 56 5.90 14.41 -0.76
N ARG A 57 5.35 13.29 -1.22
CA ARG A 57 5.05 12.10 -0.42
C ARG A 57 5.53 10.85 -1.16
N SER A 58 5.87 9.81 -0.43
CA SER A 58 6.25 8.52 -1.01
C SER A 58 5.84 7.36 -0.12
N ALA A 59 5.59 6.21 -0.73
CA ALA A 59 5.30 4.97 -0.03
C ALA A 59 5.87 3.77 -0.80
N ALA A 60 6.17 2.68 -0.07
CA ALA A 60 6.60 1.41 -0.64
C ALA A 60 5.40 0.61 -1.20
N ILE A 61 4.57 1.26 -2.02
CA ILE A 61 3.38 0.70 -2.66
C ILE A 61 3.55 0.81 -4.17
N GLY A 62 3.31 -0.27 -4.89
CA GLY A 62 3.40 -0.32 -6.34
C GLY A 62 2.71 -1.54 -6.94
N GLY A 63 2.99 -1.79 -8.21
CA GLY A 63 2.41 -2.93 -8.91
C GLY A 63 2.78 -4.30 -8.33
N ALA A 64 3.92 -4.43 -7.65
CA ALA A 64 4.33 -5.69 -7.01
C ALA A 64 3.40 -6.05 -5.85
N GLU A 65 2.96 -5.06 -5.08
CA GLU A 65 1.99 -5.25 -4.00
C GLU A 65 0.61 -5.63 -4.58
N PHE A 66 0.22 -5.04 -5.71
CA PHE A 66 -1.01 -5.42 -6.42
C PHE A 66 -0.94 -6.88 -6.91
N ASP A 67 0.21 -7.28 -7.46
CA ASP A 67 0.44 -8.65 -7.92
C ASP A 67 0.43 -9.64 -6.74
N GLY A 68 0.92 -9.24 -5.57
CA GLY A 68 0.87 -10.03 -4.33
C GLY A 68 -0.56 -10.24 -3.82
N LEU A 69 -1.37 -9.18 -3.79
CA LEU A 69 -2.78 -9.27 -3.40
C LEU A 69 -3.58 -10.16 -4.36
N LEU A 70 -3.30 -10.03 -5.66
CA LEU A 70 -3.93 -10.88 -6.66
C LEU A 70 -3.49 -12.34 -6.55
N LEU A 71 -2.22 -12.59 -6.20
CA LEU A 71 -1.75 -13.95 -5.91
C LEU A 71 -2.51 -14.57 -4.73
N ALA A 72 -2.62 -13.86 -3.61
CA ALA A 72 -3.35 -14.31 -2.43
C ALA A 72 -4.84 -14.55 -2.73
N TYR A 73 -5.46 -13.69 -3.54
CA TYR A 73 -6.83 -13.89 -3.99
C TYR A 73 -6.99 -15.18 -4.81
N LEU A 74 -6.08 -15.43 -5.74
CA LEU A 74 -6.17 -16.60 -6.63
C LEU A 74 -5.91 -17.91 -5.89
N SER A 75 -4.98 -17.94 -4.93
CA SER A 75 -4.75 -19.13 -4.10
C SER A 75 -5.96 -19.45 -3.22
N GLY A 76 -6.58 -18.43 -2.61
CA GLY A 76 -7.80 -18.60 -1.79
C GLY A 76 -9.05 -18.97 -2.58
N ARG A 77 -9.21 -18.46 -3.81
CA ARG A 77 -10.37 -18.77 -4.68
C ARG A 77 -10.30 -20.16 -5.31
N HIS A 78 -9.10 -20.67 -5.55
CA HIS A 78 -8.87 -21.93 -6.28
C HIS A 78 -8.02 -22.91 -5.48
N PRO A 79 -8.39 -23.26 -4.23
CA PRO A 79 -7.56 -24.11 -3.37
C PRO A 79 -7.32 -25.48 -4.02
N ASP A 80 -8.35 -26.07 -4.63
CA ASP A 80 -8.29 -27.40 -5.23
C ASP A 80 -7.56 -27.46 -6.57
N ALA A 81 -7.45 -26.32 -7.26
CA ALA A 81 -6.87 -26.27 -8.61
C ALA A 81 -5.34 -26.43 -8.61
N GLY A 82 -4.74 -26.55 -7.43
CA GLY A 82 -3.32 -26.77 -7.27
C GLY A 82 -2.88 -26.75 -5.82
N VAL A 83 -3.53 -27.49 -4.91
CA VAL A 83 -3.18 -27.51 -3.46
C VAL A 83 -1.67 -27.63 -3.24
N ARG A 84 -1.01 -28.56 -3.96
CA ARG A 84 0.45 -28.76 -3.88
C ARG A 84 1.26 -27.64 -4.54
N LEU A 85 0.69 -26.95 -5.52
CA LEU A 85 1.29 -25.77 -6.15
C LEU A 85 1.22 -24.59 -5.17
N TRP A 86 0.05 -24.30 -4.60
CA TRP A 86 -0.15 -23.17 -3.69
C TRP A 86 0.73 -23.27 -2.46
N ALA A 87 0.81 -24.46 -1.82
CA ALA A 87 1.72 -24.68 -0.70
C ALA A 87 3.19 -24.33 -1.02
N ARG A 88 3.67 -24.68 -2.22
CA ARG A 88 5.04 -24.37 -2.68
C ARG A 88 5.24 -22.90 -3.05
N ILE A 89 4.17 -22.18 -3.36
CA ILE A 89 4.18 -20.75 -3.71
C ILE A 89 4.16 -19.90 -2.43
N ASP A 90 3.35 -20.31 -1.46
CA ASP A 90 3.16 -19.61 -0.19
C ASP A 90 4.38 -19.79 0.72
N ASP A 91 4.95 -21.00 0.77
CA ASP A 91 6.19 -21.30 1.49
C ASP A 91 7.22 -22.02 0.59
N PRO A 92 8.05 -21.26 -0.16
CA PRO A 92 9.00 -21.83 -1.10
C PRO A 92 10.24 -22.40 -0.39
N ALA A 93 10.28 -23.73 -0.22
CA ALA A 93 11.34 -24.43 0.50
C ALA A 93 12.67 -24.54 -0.28
N ASP A 94 12.63 -24.48 -1.62
CA ASP A 94 13.80 -24.71 -2.47
C ASP A 94 13.95 -23.69 -3.63
N PRO A 95 15.09 -23.67 -4.36
CA PRO A 95 15.28 -22.76 -5.49
C PRO A 95 14.29 -22.95 -6.65
N ALA A 96 13.75 -24.16 -6.84
CA ALA A 96 12.75 -24.44 -7.87
C ALA A 96 11.39 -23.84 -7.49
N ASP A 97 11.02 -23.87 -6.21
CA ASP A 97 9.81 -23.25 -5.67
C ASP A 97 9.87 -21.72 -5.80
N ARG A 98 11.01 -21.11 -5.45
CA ARG A 98 11.22 -19.66 -5.68
C ARG A 98 11.08 -19.29 -7.14
N LYS A 99 11.67 -20.07 -8.05
CA LYS A 99 11.53 -19.85 -9.50
C LYS A 99 10.09 -20.01 -9.98
N LEU A 100 9.36 -20.99 -9.45
CA LEU A 100 7.95 -21.21 -9.75
C LEU A 100 7.08 -20.03 -9.30
N ARG A 101 7.35 -19.50 -8.10
CA ARG A 101 6.71 -18.28 -7.57
C ARG A 101 6.99 -17.06 -8.43
N GLU A 102 8.24 -16.84 -8.83
CA GLU A 102 8.60 -15.75 -9.74
C GLU A 102 7.88 -15.86 -11.09
N LEU A 103 7.81 -17.07 -11.67
CA LEU A 103 7.09 -17.31 -12.92
C LEU A 103 5.59 -17.04 -12.77
N LEU A 104 4.99 -17.43 -11.66
CA LEU A 104 3.59 -17.15 -11.39
C LEU A 104 3.33 -15.65 -11.21
N LEU A 105 4.15 -14.95 -10.43
CA LEU A 105 4.05 -13.50 -10.28
C LEU A 105 4.18 -12.79 -11.64
N GLN A 106 5.10 -13.22 -12.52
CA GLN A 106 5.19 -12.68 -13.88
C GLN A 106 3.90 -12.88 -14.69
N LYS A 107 3.22 -14.03 -14.54
CA LYS A 107 1.93 -14.29 -15.20
C LYS A 107 0.82 -13.42 -14.62
N ILE A 108 0.83 -13.20 -13.31
CA ILE A 108 -0.10 -12.30 -12.63
C ILE A 108 0.11 -10.86 -13.10
N THR A 109 1.36 -10.39 -13.16
CA THR A 109 1.69 -9.05 -13.69
C THR A 109 1.15 -8.89 -15.11
N GLN A 110 1.33 -9.88 -15.99
CA GLN A 110 0.81 -9.87 -17.37
C GLN A 110 -0.73 -9.84 -17.40
N ALA A 111 -1.39 -10.62 -16.53
CA ALA A 111 -2.85 -10.62 -16.44
C ALA A 111 -3.38 -9.26 -15.95
N ARG A 112 -2.79 -8.69 -14.90
CA ARG A 112 -3.11 -7.36 -14.38
C ARG A 112 -2.94 -6.27 -15.44
N GLU A 113 -1.81 -6.28 -16.15
CA GLU A 113 -1.57 -5.33 -17.24
C GLU A 113 -2.60 -5.46 -18.36
N ALA A 114 -2.95 -6.69 -18.77
CA ALA A 114 -4.00 -6.92 -19.76
C ALA A 114 -5.37 -6.39 -19.30
N LEU A 115 -5.67 -6.46 -17.99
CA LEU A 115 -6.90 -5.93 -17.41
C LEU A 115 -6.95 -4.39 -17.39
N SER A 116 -5.84 -3.70 -17.64
CA SER A 116 -5.86 -2.25 -17.83
C SER A 116 -6.59 -1.86 -19.13
N ASP A 117 -6.51 -2.71 -20.16
CA ASP A 117 -7.13 -2.47 -21.47
C ASP A 117 -8.40 -3.29 -21.70
N ARG A 118 -8.68 -4.30 -20.86
CA ARG A 118 -9.77 -5.26 -21.02
C ARG A 118 -10.49 -5.53 -19.71
N ASP A 119 -11.77 -5.90 -19.76
CA ASP A 119 -12.53 -6.20 -18.54
C ASP A 119 -12.33 -7.64 -18.04
N PHE A 120 -11.72 -8.51 -18.86
CA PHE A 120 -11.55 -9.93 -18.58
C PHE A 120 -10.27 -10.49 -19.20
N THR A 121 -9.65 -11.45 -18.51
CA THR A 121 -8.52 -12.24 -18.99
C THR A 121 -8.56 -13.65 -18.42
N VAL A 122 -7.79 -14.56 -19.02
CA VAL A 122 -7.59 -15.92 -18.51
C VAL A 122 -6.10 -16.14 -18.32
N MET A 123 -5.70 -16.42 -17.08
CA MET A 123 -4.34 -16.80 -16.75
C MET A 123 -4.23 -18.33 -16.71
N THR A 124 -3.10 -18.88 -17.13
CA THR A 124 -2.82 -20.31 -16.94
C THR A 124 -1.85 -20.51 -15.78
N LEU A 125 -2.19 -21.38 -14.84
CA LEU A 125 -1.27 -21.77 -13.77
C LEU A 125 -0.08 -22.54 -14.33
N PRO A 126 1.16 -22.13 -13.98
CA PRO A 126 2.34 -22.92 -14.29
C PRO A 126 2.20 -24.35 -13.74
N ALA A 127 2.68 -25.34 -14.48
CA ALA A 127 2.72 -26.77 -14.12
C ALA A 127 1.37 -27.51 -13.99
N ALA A 128 0.24 -26.81 -13.84
CA ALA A 128 -1.08 -27.46 -13.67
C ALA A 128 -1.98 -27.40 -14.93
N ASP A 129 -1.64 -26.58 -15.93
CA ASP A 129 -2.48 -26.25 -17.13
C ASP A 129 -3.93 -25.83 -16.77
N VAL A 130 -4.11 -25.35 -15.55
CA VAL A 130 -5.38 -24.84 -15.04
C VAL A 130 -5.57 -23.42 -15.54
N LYS A 131 -6.75 -23.16 -16.11
CA LYS A 131 -7.16 -21.83 -16.56
C LYS A 131 -7.91 -21.11 -15.43
N LEU A 132 -7.39 -19.97 -15.03
CA LEU A 132 -7.97 -19.10 -14.02
C LEU A 132 -8.57 -17.86 -14.72
N PRO A 133 -9.90 -17.77 -14.82
CA PRO A 133 -10.55 -16.55 -15.28
C PRO A 133 -10.36 -15.44 -14.24
N LEU A 134 -10.12 -14.22 -14.71
CA LEU A 134 -9.99 -13.04 -13.86
C LEU A 134 -10.63 -11.83 -14.54
N THR A 135 -11.44 -11.10 -13.80
CA THR A 135 -12.08 -9.86 -14.25
C THR A 135 -11.35 -8.63 -13.71
N ARG A 136 -11.54 -7.48 -14.37
CA ARG A 136 -11.05 -6.18 -13.87
C ARG A 136 -11.67 -5.85 -12.51
N GLU A 137 -12.97 -6.09 -12.35
CA GLU A 137 -13.68 -5.83 -11.09
C GLU A 137 -13.08 -6.61 -9.92
N GLU A 138 -12.75 -7.89 -10.13
CA GLU A 138 -12.06 -8.69 -9.11
C GLU A 138 -10.70 -8.08 -8.77
N LEU A 139 -9.87 -7.71 -9.76
CA LEU A 139 -8.60 -7.03 -9.51
C LEU A 139 -8.80 -5.73 -8.71
N GLU A 140 -9.67 -4.85 -9.19
CA GLU A 140 -9.90 -3.53 -8.62
C GLU A 140 -10.39 -3.61 -7.18
N SER A 141 -11.29 -4.55 -6.86
CA SER A 141 -11.77 -4.79 -5.50
C SER A 141 -10.66 -5.21 -4.52
N ARG A 142 -9.55 -5.79 -5.00
CA ARG A 142 -8.43 -6.19 -4.14
C ARG A 142 -7.43 -5.08 -3.90
N ILE A 143 -7.34 -4.10 -4.80
CA ILE A 143 -6.34 -3.04 -4.72
C ILE A 143 -6.94 -1.69 -4.31
N GLU A 144 -8.26 -1.61 -4.13
CA GLU A 144 -8.99 -0.38 -3.85
C GLU A 144 -8.41 0.39 -2.67
N GLU A 145 -8.18 -0.28 -1.54
CA GLU A 145 -7.63 0.34 -0.34
C GLU A 145 -6.21 0.89 -0.55
N LEU A 146 -5.35 0.16 -1.27
CA LEU A 146 -4.01 0.66 -1.59
C LEU A 146 -4.07 1.89 -2.51
N VAL A 147 -4.96 1.87 -3.50
CA VAL A 147 -5.16 3.01 -4.41
C VAL A 147 -5.70 4.21 -3.63
N GLU A 148 -6.64 4.00 -2.71
CA GLU A 148 -7.16 5.05 -1.83
C GLU A 148 -6.07 5.64 -0.93
N GLY A 149 -5.23 4.80 -0.34
CA GLY A 149 -4.07 5.26 0.45
C GLY A 149 -3.12 6.14 -0.38
N THR A 150 -2.81 5.73 -1.61
CA THR A 150 -1.95 6.52 -2.50
C THR A 150 -2.60 7.83 -2.96
N ALA A 151 -3.93 7.89 -3.11
CA ALA A 151 -4.65 9.12 -3.39
C ALA A 151 -4.65 10.08 -2.18
N SER A 152 -4.85 9.55 -0.96
CA SER A 152 -4.74 10.32 0.28
C SER A 152 -3.36 10.97 0.44
N LEU A 153 -2.28 10.25 0.12
CA LEU A 153 -0.92 10.82 0.13
C LEU A 153 -0.75 11.97 -0.86
N LEU A 154 -1.43 11.94 -2.01
CA LEU A 154 -1.42 13.09 -2.92
C LEU A 154 -2.20 14.29 -2.35
N GLU A 155 -3.34 14.05 -1.70
CA GLU A 155 -4.11 15.10 -1.00
C GLU A 155 -3.29 15.75 0.12
N GLU A 156 -2.53 14.96 0.88
CA GLU A 156 -1.60 15.49 1.89
C GLU A 156 -0.53 16.39 1.28
N ALA A 157 0.07 15.99 0.16
CA ALA A 157 1.05 16.80 -0.55
C ALA A 157 0.42 18.12 -1.07
N LEU A 158 -0.83 18.08 -1.54
CA LEU A 158 -1.59 19.27 -1.93
C LEU A 158 -1.86 20.19 -0.72
N GLY A 159 -2.20 19.61 0.43
CA GLY A 159 -2.37 20.33 1.69
C GLY A 159 -1.10 21.05 2.14
N GLU A 160 0.04 20.36 2.13
CA GLU A 160 1.34 20.95 2.47
C GLU A 160 1.75 22.07 1.50
N ALA A 161 1.47 21.89 0.21
CA ALA A 161 1.71 22.91 -0.81
C ALA A 161 0.72 24.08 -0.78
N MET A 162 -0.34 24.00 0.06
CA MET A 162 -1.47 24.93 0.11
C MET A 162 -2.12 25.15 -1.27
N VAL A 163 -2.29 24.07 -2.05
CA VAL A 163 -2.92 24.10 -3.38
C VAL A 163 -4.25 23.38 -3.32
N ALA A 164 -5.34 24.09 -3.59
CA ALA A 164 -6.65 23.46 -3.75
C ALA A 164 -6.68 22.62 -5.04
N PRO A 165 -7.34 21.44 -5.06
CA PRO A 165 -7.40 20.58 -6.26
C PRO A 165 -7.89 21.31 -7.51
N GLY A 166 -8.92 22.15 -7.39
CA GLY A 166 -9.46 22.94 -8.51
C GLY A 166 -8.54 24.06 -9.04
N ALA A 167 -7.44 24.36 -8.34
CA ALA A 167 -6.43 25.32 -8.79
C ALA A 167 -5.25 24.66 -9.54
N LEU A 168 -5.24 23.33 -9.64
CA LEU A 168 -4.21 22.60 -10.37
C LEU A 168 -4.37 22.83 -11.88
N ALA A 169 -3.25 23.09 -12.55
CA ALA A 169 -3.18 23.07 -14.01
C ALA A 169 -3.40 21.65 -14.58
N GLY A 170 -3.20 20.62 -13.75
CA GLY A 170 -3.50 19.23 -14.08
C GLY A 170 -2.90 18.25 -13.07
N VAL A 171 -3.24 16.97 -13.24
CA VAL A 171 -2.67 15.84 -12.51
C VAL A 171 -2.03 14.90 -13.53
N LEU A 172 -0.71 14.72 -13.45
CA LEU A 172 0.06 13.85 -14.32
C LEU A 172 0.25 12.47 -13.67
N MET A 173 -0.34 11.44 -14.24
CA MET A 173 -0.12 10.04 -13.84
C MET A 173 1.09 9.46 -14.57
N ALA A 174 1.99 8.81 -13.83
CA ALA A 174 3.22 8.22 -14.35
C ALA A 174 3.48 6.84 -13.74
N GLY A 175 4.13 5.97 -14.51
CA GLY A 175 4.44 4.58 -14.10
C GLY A 175 3.41 3.56 -14.60
N GLY A 176 3.82 2.29 -14.62
CA GLY A 176 3.02 1.20 -15.21
C GLY A 176 1.75 0.91 -14.41
N ALA A 177 1.86 0.82 -13.08
CA ALA A 177 0.72 0.54 -12.21
C ALA A 177 -0.28 1.70 -12.15
N ALA A 178 0.16 2.94 -12.42
CA ALA A 178 -0.73 4.11 -12.54
C ALA A 178 -1.70 4.03 -13.72
N ARG A 179 -1.51 3.09 -14.66
CA ARG A 179 -2.42 2.86 -15.80
C ARG A 179 -3.64 2.03 -15.44
N THR A 180 -3.69 1.47 -14.23
CA THR A 180 -4.85 0.73 -13.76
C THR A 180 -6.07 1.68 -13.73
N PRO A 181 -7.19 1.35 -14.41
CA PRO A 181 -8.33 2.27 -14.55
C PRO A 181 -8.88 2.81 -13.23
N LEU A 182 -8.90 1.98 -12.17
CA LEU A 182 -9.24 2.41 -10.82
C LEU A 182 -8.47 3.63 -10.33
N VAL A 183 -7.18 3.76 -10.65
CA VAL A 183 -6.34 4.89 -10.22
C VAL A 183 -6.89 6.20 -10.78
N ALA A 184 -7.15 6.25 -12.08
CA ALA A 184 -7.71 7.43 -12.74
C ALA A 184 -9.12 7.76 -12.19
N ALA A 185 -9.95 6.73 -12.00
CA ALA A 185 -11.29 6.87 -11.45
C ALA A 185 -11.27 7.45 -10.02
N THR A 186 -10.39 6.95 -9.16
CA THR A 186 -10.21 7.42 -7.78
C THR A 186 -9.71 8.86 -7.74
N LEU A 187 -8.67 9.20 -8.53
CA LEU A 187 -8.16 10.58 -8.58
C LEU A 187 -9.23 11.56 -9.07
N ARG A 188 -9.99 11.19 -10.11
CA ARG A 188 -11.08 12.02 -10.61
C ARG A 188 -12.17 12.22 -9.56
N ARG A 189 -12.57 11.16 -8.85
CA ARG A 189 -13.58 11.22 -7.77
C ARG A 189 -13.12 12.12 -6.63
N ARG A 190 -11.87 12.01 -6.22
CA ARG A 190 -11.35 12.70 -5.03
C ARG A 190 -10.94 14.15 -5.29
N LEU A 191 -10.28 14.40 -6.42
CA LEU A 191 -9.74 15.72 -6.74
C LEU A 191 -10.68 16.57 -7.62
N GLY A 192 -11.64 15.94 -8.31
CA GLY A 192 -12.50 16.63 -9.27
C GLY A 192 -11.76 17.11 -10.53
N VAL A 193 -10.53 16.63 -10.75
CA VAL A 193 -9.68 16.96 -11.91
C VAL A 193 -9.47 15.71 -12.74
N GLU A 194 -9.57 15.82 -14.05
CA GLU A 194 -9.28 14.71 -14.97
C GLU A 194 -7.75 14.49 -15.03
N PRO A 195 -7.23 13.35 -14.57
CA PRO A 195 -5.80 13.07 -14.63
C PRO A 195 -5.39 12.68 -16.05
N VAL A 196 -4.17 13.04 -16.44
CA VAL A 196 -3.60 12.67 -17.74
C VAL A 196 -2.44 11.68 -17.55
N THR A 197 -2.42 10.61 -18.33
CA THR A 197 -1.35 9.61 -18.27
C THR A 197 -0.18 10.02 -19.15
N ALA A 198 1.03 10.08 -18.58
CA ALA A 198 2.25 10.30 -19.36
C ALA A 198 2.51 9.15 -20.34
N ALA A 199 2.98 9.48 -21.55
CA ALA A 199 3.60 8.51 -22.43
C ALA A 199 4.82 7.86 -21.73
N ALA A 200 5.12 6.60 -22.05
CA ALA A 200 6.10 5.80 -21.33
C ALA A 200 7.49 6.49 -21.21
N GLY A 201 8.10 6.41 -20.01
CA GLY A 201 9.50 6.77 -19.77
C GLY A 201 9.82 8.24 -19.48
N GLY A 202 8.82 9.10 -19.25
CA GLY A 202 9.01 10.55 -19.36
C GLY A 202 9.12 11.41 -18.09
N VAL A 203 8.97 10.87 -16.89
CA VAL A 203 8.74 11.69 -15.66
C VAL A 203 9.85 11.50 -14.60
N LEU A 204 10.77 10.57 -14.85
CA LEU A 204 11.87 10.28 -13.94
C LEU A 204 13.08 11.14 -14.28
N ALA A 205 13.82 11.56 -13.25
CA ALA A 205 15.16 12.07 -13.45
C ALA A 205 15.98 11.04 -14.21
N VAL A 206 16.60 11.45 -15.32
CA VAL A 206 17.72 10.70 -15.84
C VAL A 206 18.76 10.74 -14.72
N GLU A 207 19.08 9.59 -14.14
CA GLU A 207 20.31 9.48 -13.35
C GLU A 207 21.45 9.79 -14.31
N GLN A 208 21.83 11.06 -14.40
CA GLN A 208 23.15 11.40 -14.87
C GLN A 208 24.07 10.76 -13.83
N PRO A 209 25.03 9.90 -14.23
CA PRO A 209 26.13 9.58 -13.34
C PRO A 209 26.68 10.93 -12.86
N PRO A 210 27.12 11.05 -11.59
CA PRO A 210 27.63 12.30 -11.07
C PRO A 210 28.56 12.83 -12.14
N ALA A 211 28.22 14.00 -12.71
CA ALA A 211 29.13 14.68 -13.60
C ALA A 211 30.42 14.71 -12.79
N GLU A 212 31.44 13.97 -13.27
CA GLU A 212 32.79 14.14 -12.75
C GLU A 212 32.93 15.63 -12.60
N THR A 213 33.20 16.06 -11.37
CA THR A 213 33.59 17.43 -11.08
C THR A 213 34.68 17.72 -12.07
N ARG A 214 34.30 18.35 -13.18
CA ARG A 214 35.23 18.97 -14.09
C ARG A 214 35.72 20.09 -13.20
N GLU A 215 36.84 19.82 -12.54
CA GLU A 215 37.67 20.83 -11.93
C GLU A 215 37.62 21.98 -12.93
N LEU A 216 37.02 23.08 -12.49
CA LEU A 216 37.29 24.33 -13.14
C LEU A 216 38.80 24.45 -13.02
N ASP A 217 39.52 24.17 -14.12
CA ASP A 217 40.92 24.52 -14.26
C ASP A 217 40.98 25.99 -13.85
N MET A 218 41.44 26.21 -12.62
CA MET A 218 41.86 27.53 -12.23
C MET A 218 43.00 27.82 -13.18
N VAL A 219 42.75 28.73 -14.11
CA VAL A 219 43.80 29.38 -14.86
C VAL A 219 44.72 30.00 -13.81
N GLU A 220 45.85 29.33 -13.54
CA GLU A 220 47.00 29.96 -12.91
C GLU A 220 47.31 31.19 -13.74
N GLU A 221 46.98 32.38 -13.23
CA GLU A 221 47.59 33.60 -13.73
C GLU A 221 49.09 33.51 -13.46
N GLU A 222 49.85 33.23 -14.52
CA GLU A 222 51.29 33.45 -14.52
C GLU A 222 51.58 34.90 -14.09
N PRO A 223 52.54 35.12 -13.16
CA PRO A 223 52.88 36.46 -12.72
C PRO A 223 53.60 37.21 -13.84
N ALA A 224 52.91 38.15 -14.47
CA ALA A 224 53.49 39.04 -15.46
C ALA A 224 54.68 39.83 -14.88
N ALA A 225 55.83 39.64 -15.50
CA ALA A 225 57.08 40.29 -15.18
C ALA A 225 57.01 41.82 -15.32
N ARG A 226 57.66 42.47 -14.35
CA ARG A 226 58.00 43.89 -14.22
C ARG A 226 58.18 44.64 -15.56
N ARG A 227 57.39 45.70 -15.76
CA ARG A 227 57.83 46.89 -16.51
C ARG A 227 57.63 48.17 -15.69
N ARG A 228 58.57 49.07 -15.92
CA ARG A 228 59.00 50.20 -15.10
C ARG A 228 58.33 51.49 -15.58
N GLY A 229 57.86 52.31 -14.64
CA GLY A 229 57.35 53.68 -14.86
C GLY A 229 56.07 53.89 -14.06
N GLY A 230 55.85 54.93 -13.26
CA GLY A 230 56.55 56.18 -13.04
C GLY A 230 55.52 57.22 -12.61
N ARG A 231 55.38 57.43 -11.29
CA ARG A 231 54.85 58.62 -10.59
C ARG A 231 53.35 59.00 -10.72
N ARG A 232 52.79 59.36 -9.53
CA ARG A 232 51.61 60.21 -9.20
C ARG A 232 50.24 59.52 -9.30
N ALA A 233 49.29 59.65 -8.37
CA ALA A 233 49.14 60.46 -7.15
C ALA A 233 47.96 59.93 -6.29
N LEU A 234 48.01 60.25 -4.97
CA LEU A 234 46.95 60.51 -3.97
C LEU A 234 45.63 59.69 -4.00
N ALA A 235 45.32 58.94 -2.93
CA ALA A 235 44.51 59.32 -1.74
C ALA A 235 42.99 59.22 -2.00
N VAL A 236 42.12 58.64 -1.17
CA VAL A 236 41.91 58.76 0.29
C VAL A 236 41.15 57.52 0.80
N VAL A 237 41.45 57.11 2.05
CA VAL A 237 40.73 56.12 2.88
C VAL A 237 39.80 56.87 3.86
N ALA A 238 38.59 56.36 4.09
CA ALA A 238 37.84 56.30 5.38
C ALA A 238 36.33 56.07 5.10
N ALA A 239 35.72 54.92 5.45
CA ALA A 239 35.20 54.52 6.78
C ALA A 239 33.86 55.23 7.11
N LEU A 240 32.81 54.67 7.72
CA LEU A 240 32.48 53.37 8.33
C LEU A 240 30.95 53.37 8.55
N ALA A 241 30.35 52.20 8.75
CA ALA A 241 28.92 51.93 8.96
C ALA A 241 28.42 52.09 10.42
N VAL A 242 27.11 51.79 10.59
CA VAL A 242 26.30 51.40 11.80
C VAL A 242 25.68 52.58 12.62
N VAL A 243 24.41 52.68 13.11
CA VAL A 243 23.37 51.75 13.66
C VAL A 243 21.93 52.39 13.66
N VAL A 244 20.91 51.61 13.22
CA VAL A 244 19.52 51.30 13.71
C VAL A 244 18.58 52.30 14.48
N ALA A 245 17.36 52.42 13.91
CA ALA A 245 15.96 52.54 14.44
C ALA A 245 15.44 53.61 15.44
N ALA A 246 14.39 54.32 15.01
CA ALA A 246 13.12 54.66 15.69
C ALA A 246 12.21 55.32 14.61
N GLY A 247 10.93 55.02 14.40
CA GLY A 247 9.84 54.81 15.36
C GLY A 247 8.84 55.96 15.24
N ALA A 248 7.90 55.83 14.29
CA ALA A 248 6.52 56.35 14.21
C ALA A 248 6.09 57.76 14.70
N ALA A 249 5.10 58.27 13.96
CA ALA A 249 3.92 59.01 14.44
C ALA A 249 4.08 60.48 14.85
N PHE A 250 3.74 61.38 13.92
CA PHE A 250 3.17 62.68 14.26
C PHE A 250 1.65 62.59 14.18
N GLY A 251 1.02 62.56 15.35
CA GLY A 251 -0.42 62.49 15.52
C GLY A 251 -1.12 63.79 15.15
N THR A 252 -2.30 63.65 14.54
CA THR A 252 -3.32 64.67 14.44
C THR A 252 -4.06 64.77 15.78
N ARG A 253 -4.27 66.00 16.23
CA ARG A 253 -4.89 66.38 17.51
C ARG A 253 -6.14 67.21 17.24
N TRP A 254 -7.25 66.73 17.80
CA TRP A 254 -8.50 67.38 18.23
C TRP A 254 -9.43 68.11 17.25
N GLY A 255 -10.72 67.79 17.41
CA GLY A 255 -11.86 68.66 17.13
C GLY A 255 -13.19 67.90 17.10
N ASP A 256 -13.89 67.85 18.24
CA ASP A 256 -15.25 67.33 18.43
C ASP A 256 -16.34 68.33 17.97
N GLU A 257 -17.58 67.82 17.94
CA GLU A 257 -18.91 68.50 17.88
C GLU A 257 -19.46 68.89 16.49
N GLU A 258 -20.49 68.18 16.01
CA GLU A 258 -21.90 68.57 16.19
C GLU A 258 -22.87 67.52 15.58
N ALA A 259 -24.06 67.46 16.18
CA ALA A 259 -25.15 66.53 15.89
C ALA A 259 -26.14 67.06 14.84
N SER A 260 -26.81 66.17 14.10
CA SER A 260 -28.24 66.22 13.73
C SER A 260 -28.59 65.01 12.84
N GLN A 261 -29.41 64.08 13.35
CA GLN A 261 -30.84 63.90 13.04
C GLN A 261 -31.21 63.51 11.59
N GLY A 262 -31.67 62.27 11.46
CA GLY A 262 -32.98 61.95 10.85
C GLY A 262 -33.00 61.58 9.37
N GLY A 263 -33.64 60.45 9.04
CA GLY A 263 -34.20 60.23 7.70
C GLY A 263 -34.30 58.79 7.25
N VAL A 264 -35.53 58.26 7.25
CA VAL A 264 -35.98 56.94 6.81
C VAL A 264 -36.20 56.91 5.28
N GLY A 265 -36.04 55.72 4.67
CA GLY A 265 -36.55 55.35 3.33
C GLY A 265 -35.51 54.52 2.57
N GLY A 266 -35.71 53.26 2.18
CA GLY A 266 -36.92 52.60 1.72
C GLY A 266 -36.92 52.56 0.19
N ALA A 267 -36.43 51.47 -0.41
CA ALA A 267 -36.69 50.99 -1.78
C ALA A 267 -35.80 49.75 -2.03
N GLU A 268 -36.34 48.54 -2.28
CA GLU A 268 -36.77 48.05 -3.61
C GLU A 268 -35.52 47.51 -4.39
N SER A 269 -35.45 46.33 -5.00
CA SER A 269 -36.43 45.37 -5.49
C SER A 269 -35.71 44.05 -5.82
N ALA A 270 -36.42 42.92 -5.69
CA ALA A 270 -36.14 41.69 -6.41
C ALA A 270 -37.20 41.52 -7.51
N PRO A 271 -36.92 40.76 -8.58
CA PRO A 271 -37.99 40.09 -9.29
C PRO A 271 -37.80 38.57 -9.34
N ALA A 272 -38.95 37.92 -9.41
CA ALA A 272 -39.21 36.50 -9.39
C ALA A 272 -39.33 35.89 -10.80
N ALA A 273 -39.22 34.56 -10.86
CA ALA A 273 -39.88 33.67 -11.83
C ALA A 273 -40.15 32.35 -11.05
N ALA A 274 -41.38 31.92 -10.78
CA ALA A 274 -42.39 31.29 -11.65
C ALA A 274 -41.84 30.06 -12.42
N VAL A 275 -42.47 28.89 -12.56
CA VAL A 275 -43.73 28.20 -12.18
C VAL A 275 -43.49 26.71 -12.57
N GLU A 276 -44.17 25.77 -11.92
CA GLU A 276 -44.25 24.29 -12.09
C GLU A 276 -44.63 23.79 -13.53
N PRO A 277 -44.97 22.50 -13.83
CA PRO A 277 -44.68 21.14 -13.26
C PRO A 277 -44.26 20.06 -14.33
N GLU A 278 -43.95 18.84 -13.85
CA GLU A 278 -43.95 17.51 -14.53
C GLU A 278 -45.33 17.14 -15.19
N PRO A 279 -45.62 16.01 -15.93
CA PRO A 279 -45.16 14.61 -15.67
C PRO A 279 -45.28 13.47 -16.77
N THR A 280 -44.99 12.24 -16.32
CA THR A 280 -45.44 10.88 -16.78
C THR A 280 -44.78 10.26 -18.02
N THR A 281 -44.53 8.94 -18.16
CA THR A 281 -45.24 7.67 -17.78
C THR A 281 -44.22 6.51 -17.76
N ALA A 282 -44.13 5.65 -16.72
CA ALA A 282 -44.84 4.39 -16.46
C ALA A 282 -44.48 3.16 -17.33
N THR A 283 -44.09 2.03 -16.70
CA THR A 283 -44.81 0.72 -16.72
C THR A 283 -43.94 -0.56 -16.69
N ALA A 284 -44.21 -1.37 -15.64
CA ALA A 284 -44.30 -2.85 -15.53
C ALA A 284 -43.09 -3.81 -15.53
N SER A 285 -43.05 -4.63 -14.46
CA SER A 285 -42.70 -6.06 -14.46
C SER A 285 -43.92 -6.92 -14.85
N PRO A 286 -43.76 -8.21 -15.19
CA PRO A 286 -44.04 -9.23 -14.17
C PRO A 286 -43.20 -10.53 -14.24
N SER A 287 -43.39 -11.32 -13.18
CA SER A 287 -42.87 -12.65 -12.86
C SER A 287 -43.45 -13.79 -13.73
N THR A 288 -42.68 -14.88 -13.92
CA THR A 288 -43.23 -16.23 -14.17
C THR A 288 -42.42 -17.31 -13.46
N SER A 289 -43.16 -18.29 -12.92
CA SER A 289 -42.81 -19.39 -12.02
C SER A 289 -42.52 -20.73 -12.77
N PRO A 290 -42.28 -21.86 -12.08
CA PRO A 290 -41.46 -23.00 -12.55
C PRO A 290 -42.24 -24.15 -13.21
N SER A 291 -41.53 -25.18 -13.70
CA SER A 291 -42.10 -26.47 -14.12
C SER A 291 -41.19 -27.64 -13.74
N GLU A 292 -41.66 -28.46 -12.80
CA GLU A 292 -41.41 -29.90 -12.61
C GLU A 292 -42.41 -30.71 -13.48
N PRO A 293 -42.60 -32.05 -13.37
CA PRO A 293 -41.75 -33.23 -13.06
C PRO A 293 -41.96 -34.42 -14.04
N SER A 294 -41.23 -35.55 -13.88
CA SER A 294 -41.83 -36.91 -13.95
C SER A 294 -40.84 -38.07 -13.74
N GLU A 295 -41.16 -38.89 -12.73
CA GLU A 295 -41.26 -40.36 -12.73
C GLU A 295 -39.95 -41.17 -12.82
N GLY A 296 -39.60 -42.11 -11.94
CA GLY A 296 -40.33 -43.09 -11.13
C GLY A 296 -39.34 -44.25 -10.81
N PRO A 297 -39.72 -45.37 -10.18
CA PRO A 297 -39.41 -45.60 -8.76
C PRO A 297 -38.71 -46.95 -8.40
N GLU A 298 -38.56 -47.17 -7.08
CA GLU A 298 -38.36 -48.45 -6.34
C GLU A 298 -36.98 -49.16 -6.48
N THR A 299 -36.34 -49.72 -5.44
CA THR A 299 -36.88 -50.75 -4.53
C THR A 299 -35.94 -51.04 -3.33
N ALA A 300 -36.56 -51.19 -2.15
CA ALA A 300 -36.28 -52.07 -1.00
C ALA A 300 -34.96 -52.07 -0.19
N ALA A 301 -35.19 -52.12 1.13
CA ALA A 301 -34.25 -52.36 2.22
C ALA A 301 -34.41 -53.78 2.84
N SER A 302 -33.28 -54.34 3.33
CA SER A 302 -33.07 -55.33 4.43
C SER A 302 -33.58 -56.79 4.28
N PRO A 303 -33.10 -57.82 5.06
CA PRO A 303 -32.08 -57.90 6.15
C PRO A 303 -31.05 -59.11 6.11
N SER A 304 -30.20 -59.20 7.15
CA SER A 304 -29.21 -60.21 7.66
C SER A 304 -29.63 -61.73 7.68
N PRO A 305 -28.86 -62.77 8.17
CA PRO A 305 -27.57 -62.85 8.92
C PRO A 305 -26.57 -64.03 8.54
N ALA A 306 -25.54 -64.25 9.38
CA ALA A 306 -24.41 -65.23 9.36
C ALA A 306 -24.78 -66.74 9.50
N PRO A 307 -23.79 -67.69 9.48
CA PRO A 307 -23.13 -68.14 10.72
C PRO A 307 -21.62 -68.52 10.62
N ALA A 308 -21.08 -68.95 11.77
CA ALA A 308 -19.68 -69.21 12.17
C ALA A 308 -19.22 -70.69 12.02
N ASP A 309 -18.11 -71.02 12.71
CA ASP A 309 -17.37 -72.31 12.91
C ASP A 309 -16.03 -72.33 12.11
N ASP A 310 -14.85 -72.71 12.62
CA ASP A 310 -14.45 -73.46 13.83
C ASP A 310 -12.92 -73.25 14.06
N GLU A 311 -12.45 -73.40 15.30
CA GLU A 311 -11.05 -73.34 15.81
C GLU A 311 -10.35 -74.74 15.66
N PRO A 312 -9.05 -75.05 16.01
CA PRO A 312 -8.40 -74.76 17.32
C PRO A 312 -6.84 -74.62 17.44
N GLU A 313 -6.41 -73.95 18.53
CA GLU A 313 -5.33 -74.18 19.54
C GLU A 313 -4.06 -75.05 19.25
N GLU A 314 -2.83 -74.51 19.34
CA GLU A 314 -1.83 -74.48 20.48
C GLU A 314 -0.79 -75.65 20.47
N PRO A 315 0.40 -75.65 21.18
CA PRO A 315 0.76 -74.90 22.41
C PRO A 315 2.23 -74.40 22.64
N SER A 316 2.32 -73.38 23.53
CA SER A 316 3.22 -73.12 24.71
C SER A 316 4.75 -73.40 24.81
N ARG A 317 5.38 -72.50 25.61
CA ARG A 317 6.64 -72.53 26.43
C ARG A 317 7.93 -72.07 25.73
N ASP A 318 8.73 -71.14 26.28
CA ASP A 318 9.28 -71.08 27.64
C ASP A 318 9.37 -69.67 28.27
N GLU A 319 9.25 -69.63 29.60
CA GLU A 319 9.61 -68.52 30.49
C GLU A 319 11.14 -68.42 30.65
N VAL A 320 11.70 -67.22 30.55
CA VAL A 320 12.94 -66.85 31.25
C VAL A 320 12.72 -65.48 31.89
N THR A 321 12.73 -65.50 33.22
CA THR A 321 12.78 -64.36 34.12
C THR A 321 14.21 -63.82 34.14
N GLU A 322 14.40 -62.56 33.77
CA GLU A 322 15.60 -61.81 34.14
C GLU A 322 15.17 -60.41 34.60
N GLU A 323 15.14 -60.24 35.93
CA GLU A 323 15.13 -58.95 36.60
C GLU A 323 16.43 -58.22 36.27
N ALA A 324 16.33 -57.17 35.45
CA ALA A 324 17.34 -56.13 35.36
C ALA A 324 16.62 -54.77 35.49
N GLU A 325 17.16 -53.97 36.40
CA GLU A 325 16.65 -52.72 36.95
C GLU A 325 15.98 -51.80 35.93
N ARG A 326 14.69 -51.52 36.12
CA ARG A 326 14.00 -50.45 35.39
C ARG A 326 14.47 -49.12 35.98
N PRO A 327 15.09 -48.19 35.22
CA PRO A 327 15.14 -46.83 35.67
C PRO A 327 13.68 -46.36 35.80
N THR A 328 13.34 -45.78 36.94
CA THR A 328 12.07 -45.07 37.10
C THR A 328 12.04 -43.98 36.05
N SER A 329 11.47 -44.27 34.88
CA SER A 329 11.09 -43.27 33.90
C SER A 329 9.96 -42.48 34.56
N GLU A 330 10.37 -41.44 35.28
CA GLU A 330 9.52 -40.34 35.66
C GLU A 330 8.84 -39.90 34.37
N ARG A 331 7.56 -40.25 34.21
CA ARG A 331 6.79 -39.84 33.02
C ARG A 331 6.91 -38.33 32.95
N PRO A 332 7.30 -37.75 31.80
CA PRO A 332 7.38 -36.30 31.69
C PRO A 332 6.03 -35.73 32.11
N ALA A 333 6.04 -34.75 33.01
CA ALA A 333 4.84 -34.03 33.37
C ALA A 333 4.22 -33.49 32.08
N THR A 334 2.92 -33.72 31.88
CA THR A 334 2.20 -33.29 30.69
C THR A 334 1.11 -32.31 31.10
N GLY A 335 0.88 -31.29 30.28
CA GLY A 335 -0.13 -30.27 30.47
C GLY A 335 -0.94 -30.05 29.20
N ALA A 336 -2.11 -29.42 29.35
CA ALA A 336 -2.91 -28.97 28.21
C ALA A 336 -2.40 -27.59 27.76
N VAL A 337 -2.15 -27.43 26.46
CA VAL A 337 -1.68 -26.18 25.88
C VAL A 337 -2.80 -25.12 25.97
N PRO A 338 -2.54 -23.93 26.52
CA PRO A 338 -3.53 -22.85 26.58
C PRO A 338 -3.91 -22.32 25.19
N ASP A 339 -5.06 -21.64 25.10
CA ASP A 339 -5.46 -20.88 23.91
C ASP A 339 -4.83 -19.50 23.98
N LEU A 340 -3.93 -19.22 23.03
CA LEU A 340 -3.08 -18.04 23.00
C LEU A 340 -3.47 -17.08 21.86
N ILE A 341 -4.28 -17.53 20.90
CA ILE A 341 -4.72 -16.71 19.78
C ILE A 341 -5.53 -15.52 20.29
N GLY A 342 -5.17 -14.32 19.85
CA GLY A 342 -5.82 -13.08 20.27
C GLY A 342 -5.29 -12.46 21.56
N LEU A 343 -4.28 -13.07 22.20
CA LEU A 343 -3.59 -12.47 23.34
C LEU A 343 -2.44 -11.57 22.88
N SER A 344 -2.08 -10.59 23.71
CA SER A 344 -0.80 -9.90 23.58
C SER A 344 0.36 -10.88 23.82
N THR A 345 1.54 -10.60 23.27
CA THR A 345 2.76 -11.39 23.54
C THR A 345 3.03 -11.56 25.03
N ALA A 346 2.87 -10.49 25.82
CA ALA A 346 3.02 -10.51 27.27
C ALA A 346 1.99 -11.40 28.00
N ASP A 347 0.74 -11.38 27.56
CA ASP A 347 -0.32 -12.23 28.13
C ASP A 347 -0.17 -13.69 27.72
N ALA A 348 0.27 -13.94 26.48
CA ALA A 348 0.55 -15.29 25.99
C ALA A 348 1.67 -15.95 26.79
N ARG A 349 2.78 -15.21 27.04
CA ARG A 349 3.90 -15.70 27.88
C ARG A 349 3.44 -16.07 29.29
N ARG A 350 2.60 -15.22 29.90
CA ARG A 350 2.03 -15.48 31.23
C ARG A 350 1.14 -16.71 31.24
N ALA A 351 0.30 -16.88 30.22
CA ALA A 351 -0.60 -18.03 30.10
C ALA A 351 0.17 -19.36 29.96
N VAL A 352 1.30 -19.36 29.25
CA VAL A 352 2.16 -20.54 29.10
C VAL A 352 2.90 -20.87 30.40
N GLU A 353 3.39 -19.85 31.12
CA GLU A 353 4.01 -20.02 32.44
C GLU A 353 3.00 -20.56 33.48
N GLU A 354 1.78 -20.02 33.51
CA GLU A 354 0.70 -20.51 34.38
C GLU A 354 0.28 -21.95 34.07
N ALA A 355 0.37 -22.36 32.80
CA ALA A 355 0.14 -23.73 32.36
C ALA A 355 1.33 -24.68 32.65
N GLY A 356 2.47 -24.14 33.11
CA GLY A 356 3.63 -24.89 33.56
C GLY A 356 4.57 -25.38 32.46
N PHE A 357 4.47 -24.84 31.25
CA PHE A 357 5.36 -25.16 30.14
C PHE A 357 6.72 -24.46 30.28
N ALA A 358 7.76 -25.06 29.72
CA ALA A 358 9.14 -24.64 29.93
C ALA A 358 9.50 -23.29 29.29
N ASP A 359 8.96 -23.00 28.09
CA ASP A 359 9.27 -21.77 27.36
C ASP A 359 8.25 -21.47 26.24
N VAL A 360 8.28 -20.23 25.74
CA VAL A 360 7.55 -19.78 24.55
C VAL A 360 8.54 -19.31 23.49
N GLU A 361 8.44 -19.85 22.29
CA GLU A 361 9.19 -19.33 21.13
C GLU A 361 8.32 -18.31 20.38
N GLU A 362 8.76 -17.06 20.34
CA GLU A 362 8.00 -15.96 19.75
C GLU A 362 8.59 -15.59 18.38
N THR A 363 7.78 -15.66 17.33
CA THR A 363 8.17 -15.26 15.97
C THR A 363 7.33 -14.07 15.51
N GLY A 364 7.98 -12.94 15.23
CA GLY A 364 7.31 -11.76 14.68
C GLY A 364 7.02 -11.92 13.19
N LYS A 365 5.77 -11.68 12.79
CA LYS A 365 5.38 -11.59 11.38
C LYS A 365 5.04 -10.15 11.03
N TRP A 366 5.91 -9.51 10.26
CA TRP A 366 5.68 -8.14 9.79
C TRP A 366 4.40 -8.09 8.97
N ARG A 367 3.50 -7.17 9.32
CA ARG A 367 2.32 -6.88 8.51
C ARG A 367 2.34 -5.42 8.06
N SER A 368 1.64 -5.18 6.96
CA SER A 368 1.44 -3.85 6.43
C SER A 368 0.66 -3.02 7.45
N ALA A 369 1.05 -1.77 7.68
CA ALA A 369 0.38 -0.81 8.58
C ALA A 369 -1.08 -0.47 8.20
N LEU A 370 -1.65 -1.16 7.21
CA LEU A 370 -3.03 -1.04 6.72
C LEU A 370 -3.83 -2.33 6.92
N ASP A 371 -3.29 -3.33 7.62
CA ASP A 371 -4.01 -4.55 7.99
C ASP A 371 -4.57 -4.40 9.41
N PHE A 372 -5.87 -4.04 9.51
CA PHE A 372 -6.57 -3.81 10.79
C PHE A 372 -7.21 -5.08 11.37
N THR A 373 -6.86 -6.26 10.85
CA THR A 373 -7.52 -7.51 11.24
C THR A 373 -7.11 -7.98 12.64
N TYR A 374 -5.95 -7.55 13.12
CA TYR A 374 -5.35 -7.91 14.40
C TYR A 374 -4.72 -6.67 15.02
N ASP A 375 -4.74 -6.58 16.34
CA ASP A 375 -4.04 -5.55 17.10
C ASP A 375 -2.51 -5.75 17.00
N ASP A 376 -1.76 -4.68 17.28
CA ASP A 376 -0.30 -4.75 17.29
C ASP A 376 0.17 -5.64 18.46
N CYS A 377 1.16 -6.49 18.21
CA CYS A 377 1.66 -7.49 19.16
C CYS A 377 0.62 -8.56 19.59
N GLU A 378 -0.39 -8.82 18.74
CA GLU A 378 -1.37 -9.89 18.95
C GLU A 378 -0.89 -11.24 18.37
N VAL A 379 -1.09 -12.33 19.11
CA VAL A 379 -0.79 -13.69 18.66
C VAL A 379 -1.83 -14.14 17.63
N ILE A 380 -1.39 -14.44 16.41
CA ILE A 380 -2.24 -14.83 15.27
C ILE A 380 -2.13 -16.31 14.90
N GLU A 381 -1.07 -16.98 15.36
CA GLU A 381 -0.84 -18.41 15.13
C GLU A 381 -0.13 -19.01 16.35
N GLN A 382 -0.47 -20.25 16.68
CA GLN A 382 0.20 -21.01 17.72
C GLN A 382 0.43 -22.46 17.27
N ASP A 383 1.54 -23.05 17.69
CA ASP A 383 1.83 -24.48 17.57
C ASP A 383 2.54 -24.93 18.86
N PRO A 384 2.06 -25.96 19.57
CA PRO A 384 0.90 -26.80 19.29
C PRO A 384 -0.48 -26.15 19.53
N ALA A 385 -1.51 -26.70 18.87
CA ALA A 385 -2.88 -26.19 18.96
C ALA A 385 -3.45 -26.24 20.40
N ALA A 386 -4.32 -25.30 20.72
CA ALA A 386 -4.95 -25.17 22.03
C ALA A 386 -5.66 -26.47 22.46
N GLY A 387 -5.55 -26.80 23.74
CA GLY A 387 -6.13 -28.00 24.34
C GLY A 387 -5.38 -29.31 24.04
N THR A 388 -4.33 -29.29 23.22
CA THR A 388 -3.49 -30.49 23.02
C THR A 388 -2.69 -30.80 24.28
N THR A 389 -2.58 -32.09 24.63
CA THR A 389 -1.77 -32.52 25.77
C THR A 389 -0.32 -32.73 25.34
N ARG A 390 0.60 -31.98 25.94
CA ARG A 390 2.03 -31.99 25.59
C ARG A 390 2.91 -32.13 26.83
N PRO A 391 4.12 -32.71 26.71
CA PRO A 391 5.13 -32.61 27.76
C PRO A 391 5.38 -31.16 28.14
N LEU A 392 5.40 -30.85 29.43
CA LEU A 392 5.69 -29.50 29.94
C LEU A 392 7.12 -29.05 29.60
N SER A 393 8.00 -29.98 29.22
CA SER A 393 9.35 -29.68 28.71
C SER A 393 9.38 -29.21 27.25
N GLU A 394 8.25 -29.24 26.54
CA GLU A 394 8.14 -28.80 25.15
C GLU A 394 7.84 -27.29 25.10
N THR A 395 8.45 -26.60 24.14
CA THR A 395 8.24 -25.17 23.91
C THR A 395 6.97 -24.96 23.11
N VAL A 396 6.20 -23.92 23.46
CA VAL A 396 5.03 -23.49 22.68
C VAL A 396 5.47 -22.37 21.74
N ALA A 397 5.35 -22.58 20.43
CA ALA A 397 5.66 -21.56 19.44
C ALA A 397 4.43 -20.68 19.17
N VAL A 398 4.62 -19.37 19.14
CA VAL A 398 3.59 -18.38 18.81
C VAL A 398 4.10 -17.43 17.74
N THR A 399 3.23 -17.07 16.80
CA THR A 399 3.48 -16.02 15.82
C THR A 399 2.63 -14.81 16.16
N PHE A 400 3.26 -13.64 16.32
CA PHE A 400 2.55 -12.39 16.59
C PHE A 400 2.61 -11.44 15.40
N SER A 401 1.56 -10.64 15.21
CA SER A 401 1.57 -9.53 14.26
C SER A 401 2.33 -8.34 14.84
N TYR A 402 3.15 -7.67 14.01
CA TYR A 402 3.71 -6.37 14.37
C TYR A 402 3.66 -5.38 13.20
N ASN A 403 3.40 -4.11 13.53
CA ASN A 403 3.33 -2.97 12.61
C ASN A 403 4.43 -1.94 12.93
N GLY A 404 5.67 -2.19 12.50
CA GLY A 404 6.77 -1.27 12.76
C GLY A 404 8.05 -2.01 13.11
N ASP A 405 8.58 -1.77 14.31
CA ASP A 405 9.73 -2.48 14.86
C ASP A 405 9.24 -3.67 15.72
N ALA A 406 9.73 -4.87 15.45
CA ALA A 406 9.33 -6.06 16.20
C ALA A 406 9.73 -6.00 17.69
N SER A 407 10.74 -5.18 18.02
CA SER A 407 11.23 -5.03 19.40
C SER A 407 10.24 -4.33 20.33
N GLU A 408 9.25 -3.60 19.79
CA GLU A 408 8.18 -2.98 20.58
C GLU A 408 7.21 -4.03 21.17
N CYS A 409 7.24 -5.27 20.67
CA CYS A 409 6.44 -6.39 21.17
C CYS A 409 7.16 -7.27 22.20
N GLU A 410 8.43 -6.99 22.49
CA GLU A 410 9.28 -7.78 23.40
C GLU A 410 9.23 -7.27 24.87
N GLU A 411 8.57 -6.14 25.16
CA GLU A 411 8.52 -5.49 26.49
C GLU A 411 7.56 -6.13 27.52
#